data_AF-A0A8W8KGZ1-F1
#
_entry.id   AF-A0A8W8KGZ1-F1
#
_cell.length_a   1.000
_cell.length_b   1.000
_cell.length_c   1.000
_cell.angle_alpha   90.00
_cell.angle_beta   90.00
_cell.angle_gamma   90.00
#
_symmetry.space_group_name_H-M   'P 1'
#
loop_
_entity.id
_entity.type
_entity.pdbx_description
1 polymer ?
#
loop_
_entity_poly.entity_id
_entity_poly.type
_entity_poly.pdbx_seq_one_letter_code
_entity_poly.pdbx_strand_id
1 'polypeptide(L)'
;MADLSDYIRGGAFVLLFLVTGLRDLNTWLLADLIFTGVTGFLLYVNPFWTMNLQTNDLKIDVIHGQLNRLFAAFLFGPLLLWLMRRKTSDPSIKAAMLLSRALGISILLIVMTVGQLSYGEIFTDKHFWFGFLGNILWCVANVYQLIKSRPELQGLKQSRGITLLLHINSWIVLLMSLAHMSFANAMCKVQGRRVDKYHIHTTRAAGALMMGWAILTWLAPRFKRREDVRIVFLAQILIWGLSEGTYFILHFQSELMTKRELALRLGTFSPLLLLSLVGLYLCVRPQPPSTSEEKKDQ
;
A
#
# COMPACT_ATOMS: atom_id res chain seq x y z
N MET A 1 -29.31 7.12 5.53
CA MET A 1 -29.44 8.60 5.49
C MET A 1 -28.39 9.14 6.42
N ALA A 2 -27.50 9.99 5.90
CA ALA A 2 -26.40 10.58 6.65
C ALA A 2 -26.94 11.41 7.80
N ASP A 3 -26.35 11.24 8.99
CA ASP A 3 -26.70 12.05 10.15
C ASP A 3 -25.87 13.35 10.18
N LEU A 4 -26.24 14.30 11.05
CA LEU A 4 -25.50 15.55 11.22
C LEU A 4 -24.01 15.31 11.55
N SER A 5 -23.71 14.22 12.26
CA SER A 5 -22.35 13.85 12.62
C SER A 5 -21.53 13.46 11.37
N ASP A 6 -22.12 12.78 10.39
CA ASP A 6 -21.46 12.43 9.14
C ASP A 6 -21.10 13.68 8.32
N TYR A 7 -21.98 14.70 8.27
CA TYR A 7 -21.67 15.98 7.63
C TYR A 7 -20.56 16.76 8.36
N ILE A 8 -20.61 16.83 9.69
CA ILE A 8 -19.57 17.48 10.50
C ILE A 8 -18.21 16.83 10.24
N ARG A 9 -18.17 15.50 10.21
CA ARG A 9 -16.94 14.75 9.96
C ARG A 9 -16.45 14.94 8.52
N GLY A 10 -17.34 14.94 7.52
CA GLY A 10 -16.99 15.27 6.13
C GLY A 10 -16.38 16.68 6.01
N GLY A 11 -16.99 17.66 6.67
CA GLY A 11 -16.44 19.01 6.79
C GLY A 11 -15.07 19.05 7.46
N ALA A 12 -14.85 18.25 8.51
CA ALA A 12 -13.54 18.12 9.16
C ALA A 12 -12.48 17.51 8.23
N PHE A 13 -12.84 16.54 7.38
CA PHE A 13 -11.93 16.00 6.35
C PHE A 13 -11.52 17.06 5.33
N VAL A 14 -12.48 17.86 4.85
CA VAL A 14 -12.21 18.97 3.94
C VAL A 14 -11.31 20.01 4.62
N LEU A 15 -11.61 20.39 5.86
CA LEU A 15 -10.78 21.33 6.62
C LEU A 15 -9.36 20.79 6.83
N LEU A 16 -9.22 19.52 7.20
CA LEU A 16 -7.91 18.87 7.33
C LEU A 16 -7.13 18.91 6.02
N PHE A 17 -7.79 18.61 4.89
CA PHE A 17 -7.20 18.74 3.57
C PHE A 17 -6.74 20.18 3.27
N LEU A 18 -7.57 21.19 3.57
CA LEU A 18 -7.21 22.60 3.33
C LEU A 18 -6.01 23.02 4.19
N VAL A 19 -5.98 22.60 5.46
CA VAL A 19 -4.92 22.96 6.42
C VAL A 19 -3.62 22.18 6.18
N THR A 20 -3.66 21.01 5.55
CA THR A 20 -2.47 20.16 5.36
C THR A 20 -2.07 19.97 3.89
N GLY A 21 -3.01 19.61 3.03
CA GLY A 21 -2.78 19.30 1.61
C GLY A 21 -2.42 20.49 0.74
N LEU A 22 -2.91 21.69 1.07
CA LEU A 22 -2.59 22.91 0.31
C LEU A 22 -1.35 23.66 0.80
N ARG A 23 -0.76 23.24 1.92
CA ARG A 23 0.44 23.86 2.51
C ARG A 23 1.73 23.46 1.78
N ASP A 24 2.87 23.61 2.45
CA ASP A 24 4.15 23.15 1.93
C ASP A 24 4.21 21.62 1.91
N LEU A 25 5.12 21.11 1.07
CA LEU A 25 5.27 19.68 0.85
C LEU A 25 5.57 18.93 2.17
N ASN A 26 6.43 19.45 3.05
CA ASN A 26 6.80 18.68 4.25
C ASN A 26 5.62 18.55 5.23
N THR A 27 4.78 19.59 5.36
CA THR A 27 3.53 19.53 6.13
C THR A 27 2.58 18.48 5.56
N TRP A 28 2.37 18.46 4.24
CA TRP A 28 1.52 17.44 3.60
C TRP A 28 2.03 16.03 3.86
N LEU A 29 3.32 15.81 3.67
CA LEU A 29 3.94 14.50 3.84
C LEU A 29 3.89 14.01 5.29
N LEU A 30 3.98 14.91 6.26
CA LEU A 30 3.76 14.60 7.68
C LEU A 30 2.32 14.16 7.94
N ALA A 31 1.34 14.89 7.38
CA ALA A 31 -0.07 14.54 7.50
C ALA A 31 -0.37 13.18 6.85
N ASP A 32 0.15 12.92 5.65
CA ASP A 32 0.02 11.63 4.95
C ASP A 32 0.60 10.46 5.76
N LEU A 33 1.78 10.66 6.37
CA LEU A 33 2.40 9.69 7.27
C LEU A 33 1.51 9.38 8.47
N ILE A 34 1.02 10.40 9.18
CA ILE A 34 0.18 10.23 10.37
C ILE A 34 -1.11 9.52 10.00
N PHE A 35 -1.79 9.98 8.94
CA PHE A 35 -3.05 9.42 8.49
C PHE A 35 -2.89 7.96 8.04
N THR A 36 -1.87 7.67 7.23
CA THR A 36 -1.57 6.31 6.78
C THR A 36 -1.25 5.39 7.96
N GLY A 37 -0.50 5.90 8.94
CA GLY A 37 -0.10 5.13 10.13
C GLY A 37 -1.27 4.79 11.04
N VAL A 38 -2.08 5.79 11.39
CA VAL A 38 -3.27 5.60 12.22
C VAL A 38 -4.28 4.69 11.52
N THR A 39 -4.55 4.94 10.24
CA THR A 39 -5.51 4.13 9.46
C THR A 39 -5.02 2.69 9.31
N GLY A 40 -3.75 2.48 8.94
CA GLY A 40 -3.15 1.16 8.83
C GLY A 40 -3.16 0.40 10.16
N PHE A 41 -2.82 1.08 11.26
CA PHE A 41 -2.86 0.47 12.59
C PHE A 41 -4.26 0.04 13.00
N LEU A 42 -5.26 0.92 12.85
CA LEU A 42 -6.65 0.61 13.22
C LEU A 42 -7.23 -0.53 12.38
N LEU A 43 -7.00 -0.51 11.06
CA LEU A 43 -7.45 -1.57 10.15
C LEU A 43 -6.74 -2.91 10.44
N TYR A 44 -5.50 -2.90 10.92
CA TYR A 44 -4.77 -4.12 11.22
C TYR A 44 -5.14 -4.72 12.59
N VAL A 45 -5.18 -3.90 13.63
CA VAL A 45 -5.43 -4.36 15.00
C VAL A 45 -6.90 -4.60 15.26
N ASN A 46 -7.77 -3.70 14.80
CA ASN A 46 -9.21 -3.75 15.04
C ASN A 46 -10.03 -3.60 13.73
N PRO A 47 -9.92 -4.57 12.80
CA PRO A 47 -10.65 -4.51 11.55
C PRO A 47 -12.18 -4.56 11.75
N PHE A 48 -12.69 -5.27 12.76
CA PHE A 48 -14.13 -5.40 12.97
C PHE A 48 -14.82 -4.08 13.29
N TRP A 49 -14.19 -3.25 14.11
CA TRP A 49 -14.73 -1.93 14.43
C TRP A 49 -14.82 -1.03 13.20
N THR A 50 -13.76 -0.98 12.39
CA THR A 50 -13.74 -0.15 11.17
C THR A 50 -14.77 -0.62 10.13
N MET A 51 -14.95 -1.92 9.98
CA MET A 51 -15.95 -2.49 9.07
C MET A 51 -17.38 -2.20 9.52
N ASN A 52 -17.70 -2.40 10.81
CA ASN A 52 -19.03 -2.08 11.36
C ASN A 52 -19.41 -0.61 11.20
N LEU A 53 -18.44 0.30 11.09
CA LEU A 53 -18.71 1.71 10.79
C LEU A 53 -19.05 1.95 9.31
N GLN A 54 -18.63 1.07 8.41
CA GLN A 54 -18.73 1.26 6.95
C GLN A 54 -19.81 0.41 6.30
N THR A 55 -20.29 -0.65 6.94
CA THR A 55 -21.27 -1.58 6.38
C THR A 55 -22.59 -1.62 7.17
N ASN A 56 -23.69 -1.88 6.47
CA ASN A 56 -25.01 -2.11 7.07
C ASN A 56 -25.32 -3.60 7.09
N ASP A 57 -25.80 -4.11 8.23
CA ASP A 57 -26.36 -5.47 8.38
C ASP A 57 -25.48 -6.62 7.84
N LEU A 58 -24.18 -6.37 7.69
CA LEU A 58 -23.21 -7.36 7.23
C LEU A 58 -22.83 -8.28 8.38
N LYS A 59 -23.01 -9.58 8.19
CA LYS A 59 -22.52 -10.60 9.13
C LYS A 59 -21.01 -10.74 8.98
N ILE A 60 -20.27 -9.92 9.72
CA ILE A 60 -18.82 -9.90 9.67
C ILE A 60 -18.25 -11.21 10.20
N ASP A 61 -17.38 -11.83 9.41
CA ASP A 61 -16.65 -13.05 9.78
C ASP A 61 -15.13 -12.84 9.81
N VAL A 62 -14.39 -13.91 10.07
CA VAL A 62 -12.93 -13.86 10.18
C VAL A 62 -12.28 -13.48 8.83
N ILE A 63 -12.85 -13.88 7.69
CA ILE A 63 -12.28 -13.59 6.37
C ILE A 63 -12.36 -12.09 6.09
N HIS A 64 -13.46 -11.44 6.46
CA HIS A 64 -13.57 -9.98 6.42
C HIS A 64 -12.42 -9.30 7.19
N GLY A 65 -12.17 -9.77 8.41
CA GLY A 65 -11.10 -9.26 9.27
C GLY A 65 -9.71 -9.53 8.69
N GLN A 66 -9.50 -10.70 8.07
CA GLN A 66 -8.24 -11.05 7.41
C GLN A 66 -7.98 -10.15 6.19
N LEU A 67 -8.97 -9.93 5.33
CA LEU A 67 -8.82 -9.08 4.15
C LEU A 67 -8.53 -7.62 4.50
N ASN A 68 -9.13 -7.10 5.58
CA ASN A 68 -8.82 -5.75 6.07
C ASN A 68 -7.41 -5.63 6.64
N ARG A 69 -6.92 -6.66 7.33
CA ARG A 69 -5.51 -6.73 7.76
C ARG A 69 -4.56 -6.81 6.57
N LEU A 70 -4.91 -7.56 5.53
CA LEU A 70 -4.14 -7.62 4.29
C LEU A 70 -4.09 -6.25 3.61
N PHE A 71 -5.22 -5.55 3.49
CA PHE A 71 -5.26 -4.17 3.02
C PHE A 71 -4.33 -3.28 3.85
N ALA A 72 -4.40 -3.35 5.17
CA ALA A 72 -3.56 -2.58 6.07
C ALA A 72 -2.06 -2.90 5.95
N ALA A 73 -1.67 -4.15 5.69
CA ALA A 73 -0.28 -4.55 5.49
C ALA A 73 0.40 -3.69 4.40
N PHE A 74 -0.30 -3.39 3.31
CA PHE A 74 0.20 -2.56 2.22
C PHE A 74 0.23 -1.05 2.52
N LEU A 75 -0.38 -0.60 3.62
CA LEU A 75 -0.21 0.77 4.13
C LEU A 75 1.10 0.91 4.93
N PHE A 76 1.56 -0.15 5.60
CA PHE A 76 2.77 -0.11 6.43
C PHE A 76 4.08 0.01 5.64
N GLY A 77 4.15 -0.48 4.40
CA GLY A 77 5.37 -0.35 3.59
C GLY A 77 5.74 1.11 3.30
N PRO A 78 4.84 1.89 2.67
CA PRO A 78 5.06 3.33 2.47
C PRO A 78 5.22 4.11 3.78
N LEU A 79 4.57 3.67 4.87
CA LEU A 79 4.75 4.25 6.20
C LEU A 79 6.21 4.13 6.68
N LEU A 80 6.81 2.94 6.54
CA LEU A 80 8.20 2.72 6.93
C LEU A 80 9.15 3.59 6.09
N LEU A 81 8.90 3.68 4.78
CA LEU A 81 9.69 4.55 3.90
C LEU A 81 9.55 6.02 4.31
N TRP A 82 8.35 6.48 4.69
CA TRP A 82 8.11 7.83 5.20
C TRP A 82 8.91 8.13 6.47
N LEU A 83 8.85 7.22 7.44
CA LEU A 83 9.52 7.37 8.73
C LEU A 83 11.04 7.47 8.54
N MET A 84 11.58 6.62 7.69
CA MET A 84 13.03 6.52 7.47
C MET A 84 13.55 7.61 6.51
N ARG A 85 12.71 8.09 5.59
CA ARG A 85 13.03 9.23 4.70
C ARG A 85 13.45 10.47 5.49
N ARG A 86 12.97 10.69 6.70
CA ARG A 86 13.35 11.86 7.51
C ARG A 86 14.88 12.01 7.70
N LYS A 87 15.64 10.94 7.46
CA LYS A 87 17.11 10.90 7.51
C LYS A 87 17.80 11.23 6.17
N THR A 88 17.04 11.45 5.09
CA THR A 88 17.54 11.69 3.73
C THR A 88 16.86 12.90 3.08
N SER A 89 17.62 13.65 2.28
CA SER A 89 17.15 14.81 1.53
C SER A 89 16.83 14.50 0.07
N ASP A 90 16.78 13.21 -0.30
CA ASP A 90 16.63 12.78 -1.70
C ASP A 90 15.25 13.17 -2.28
N PRO A 91 15.21 14.05 -3.32
CA PRO A 91 13.96 14.46 -3.94
C PRO A 91 13.24 13.32 -4.66
N SER A 92 13.97 12.31 -5.15
CA SER A 92 13.38 11.20 -5.92
C SER A 92 12.47 10.32 -5.08
N ILE A 93 12.72 10.22 -3.77
CA ILE A 93 11.82 9.53 -2.83
C ILE A 93 10.51 10.28 -2.74
N LYS A 94 10.54 11.62 -2.61
CA LYS A 94 9.32 12.44 -2.55
C LYS A 94 8.48 12.23 -3.81
N ALA A 95 9.12 12.26 -4.97
CA ALA A 95 8.46 12.04 -6.24
C ALA A 95 7.85 10.64 -6.35
N ALA A 96 8.61 9.60 -6.01
CA ALA A 96 8.14 8.22 -6.03
C ALA A 96 6.98 7.98 -5.07
N MET A 97 7.02 8.57 -3.87
CA MET A 97 5.95 8.43 -2.88
C MET A 97 4.68 9.12 -3.32
N LEU A 98 4.75 10.40 -3.73
CA LEU A 98 3.57 11.13 -4.20
C LEU A 98 2.96 10.49 -5.45
N LEU A 99 3.79 10.07 -6.42
CA LEU A 99 3.31 9.47 -7.67
C LEU A 99 2.68 8.10 -7.43
N SER A 100 3.33 7.23 -6.65
CA SER A 100 2.78 5.93 -6.31
C SER A 100 1.49 6.04 -5.49
N ARG A 101 1.39 7.02 -4.60
CA ARG A 101 0.17 7.34 -3.84
C ARG A 101 -0.95 7.84 -4.75
N ALA A 102 -0.69 8.83 -5.59
CA ALA A 102 -1.69 9.36 -6.52
C ALA A 102 -2.26 8.27 -7.42
N LEU A 103 -1.40 7.46 -8.05
CA LEU A 103 -1.84 6.37 -8.93
C LEU A 103 -2.53 5.24 -8.16
N GLY A 104 -1.99 4.80 -7.02
CA GLY A 104 -2.59 3.75 -6.21
C GLY A 104 -3.97 4.14 -5.67
N ILE A 105 -4.12 5.37 -5.17
CA ILE A 105 -5.41 5.90 -4.68
C ILE A 105 -6.38 6.08 -5.85
N SER A 106 -5.92 6.51 -7.03
CA SER A 106 -6.80 6.62 -8.20
C SER A 106 -7.41 5.27 -8.58
N ILE A 107 -6.62 4.19 -8.54
CA ILE A 107 -7.11 2.83 -8.79
C ILE A 107 -8.05 2.38 -7.67
N LEU A 108 -7.74 2.70 -6.42
CA LEU A 108 -8.62 2.41 -5.29
C LEU A 108 -9.98 3.11 -5.46
N LEU A 109 -10.01 4.38 -5.87
CA LEU A 109 -11.24 5.13 -6.15
C LEU A 109 -12.07 4.48 -7.26
N ILE A 110 -11.44 3.92 -8.30
CA ILE A 110 -12.14 3.14 -9.33
C ILE A 110 -12.77 1.89 -8.72
N VAL A 111 -12.01 1.13 -7.92
CA VAL A 111 -12.52 -0.05 -7.21
C VAL A 111 -13.70 0.30 -6.30
N MET A 112 -13.60 1.40 -5.56
CA MET A 112 -14.66 1.91 -4.70
C MET A 112 -15.89 2.33 -5.50
N THR A 113 -15.72 2.93 -6.68
CA THR A 113 -16.82 3.33 -7.57
C THR A 113 -17.57 2.13 -8.09
N VAL A 114 -16.85 1.14 -8.59
CA VAL A 114 -17.46 -0.13 -9.01
C VAL A 114 -18.17 -0.79 -7.82
N GLY A 115 -17.55 -0.79 -6.63
CA GLY A 115 -18.14 -1.33 -5.41
C GLY A 115 -19.45 -0.65 -5.02
N GLN A 116 -19.48 0.69 -5.00
CA GLN A 116 -20.66 1.46 -4.64
C GLN A 116 -21.79 1.30 -5.67
N LEU A 117 -21.46 1.28 -6.96
CA LEU A 117 -22.45 1.11 -8.03
C LEU A 117 -23.00 -0.32 -8.10
N SER A 118 -22.17 -1.32 -7.80
CA SER A 118 -22.56 -2.74 -7.90
C SER A 118 -23.20 -3.28 -6.62
N TYR A 119 -22.79 -2.74 -5.46
CA TYR A 119 -23.09 -3.29 -4.14
C TYR A 119 -23.49 -2.18 -3.14
N GLY A 120 -24.10 -1.08 -3.60
CA GLY A 120 -24.41 0.08 -2.75
C GLY A 120 -25.22 -0.24 -1.48
N GLU A 121 -26.05 -1.28 -1.52
CA GLU A 121 -26.86 -1.76 -0.39
C GLU A 121 -26.08 -2.23 0.84
N ILE A 122 -24.83 -2.72 0.66
CA ILE A 122 -24.01 -3.18 1.79
C ILE A 122 -23.24 -2.05 2.46
N PHE A 123 -23.11 -0.90 1.79
CA PHE A 123 -22.31 0.23 2.27
C PHE A 123 -23.19 1.28 2.93
N THR A 124 -22.70 1.79 4.06
CA THR A 124 -23.29 2.93 4.76
C THR A 124 -22.93 4.24 4.06
N ASP A 125 -23.65 5.32 4.40
CA ASP A 125 -23.25 6.68 4.01
C ASP A 125 -21.84 7.04 4.53
N LYS A 126 -21.39 6.41 5.63
CA LYS A 126 -20.03 6.55 6.17
C LYS A 126 -18.98 5.99 5.22
N HIS A 127 -19.26 4.92 4.47
CA HIS A 127 -18.34 4.47 3.42
C HIS A 127 -18.11 5.57 2.36
N PHE A 128 -19.14 6.34 2.03
CA PHE A 128 -19.01 7.46 1.10
C PHE A 128 -18.20 8.63 1.72
N TRP A 129 -18.54 9.06 2.94
CA TRP A 129 -17.88 10.21 3.58
C TRP A 129 -16.45 9.93 4.04
N PHE A 130 -16.15 8.75 4.61
CA PHE A 130 -14.82 8.41 5.12
C PHE A 130 -13.96 7.69 4.08
N GLY A 131 -14.58 6.78 3.32
CA GLY A 131 -13.88 6.04 2.28
C GLY A 131 -13.66 6.92 1.06
N PHE A 132 -14.75 7.35 0.42
CA PHE A 132 -14.68 8.00 -0.88
C PHE A 132 -14.10 9.41 -0.84
N LEU A 133 -14.74 10.32 -0.09
CA LEU A 133 -14.32 11.71 -0.01
C LEU A 133 -12.88 11.81 0.52
N GLY A 134 -12.54 11.04 1.56
CA GLY A 134 -11.20 10.96 2.10
C GLY A 134 -10.16 10.61 1.02
N ASN A 135 -10.39 9.55 0.24
CA ASN A 135 -9.48 9.14 -0.83
C ASN A 135 -9.43 10.14 -2.00
N ILE A 136 -10.53 10.81 -2.34
CA ILE A 136 -10.54 11.88 -3.35
C ILE A 136 -9.62 13.01 -2.91
N LEU A 137 -9.83 13.53 -1.69
CA LEU A 137 -9.03 14.63 -1.15
C LEU A 137 -7.56 14.24 -1.05
N TRP A 138 -7.25 13.02 -0.61
CA TRP A 138 -5.87 12.52 -0.54
C TRP A 138 -5.22 12.37 -1.91
N CYS A 139 -5.96 11.90 -2.92
CA CYS A 139 -5.47 11.82 -4.29
C CYS A 139 -5.16 13.21 -4.84
N VAL A 140 -6.12 14.14 -4.72
CA VAL A 140 -5.97 15.53 -5.17
C VAL A 140 -4.78 16.21 -4.48
N ALA A 141 -4.59 16.01 -3.18
CA ALA A 141 -3.45 16.57 -2.46
C ALA A 141 -2.11 16.03 -2.99
N ASN A 142 -2.00 14.72 -3.24
CA ASN A 142 -0.78 14.15 -3.80
C ASN A 142 -0.49 14.70 -5.21
N VAL A 143 -1.51 14.82 -6.07
CA VAL A 143 -1.39 15.39 -7.42
C VAL A 143 -1.02 16.88 -7.35
N TYR A 144 -1.71 17.65 -6.52
CA TYR A 144 -1.42 19.07 -6.31
C TYR A 144 0.03 19.27 -5.87
N GLN A 145 0.51 18.46 -4.91
CA GLN A 145 1.87 18.55 -4.42
C GLN A 145 2.89 18.12 -5.47
N LEU A 146 2.60 17.13 -6.33
CA LEU A 146 3.45 16.81 -7.50
C LEU A 146 3.59 18.01 -8.45
N ILE A 147 2.47 18.68 -8.77
CA ILE A 147 2.45 19.81 -9.71
C ILE A 147 3.15 21.03 -9.11
N LYS A 148 2.87 21.34 -7.84
CA LYS A 148 3.39 22.51 -7.11
C LYS A 148 4.88 22.38 -6.81
N SER A 149 5.30 21.25 -6.24
CA SER A 149 6.66 21.07 -5.73
C SER A 149 7.63 20.47 -6.74
N ARG A 150 7.12 19.88 -7.83
CA ARG A 150 7.89 19.28 -8.94
C ARG A 150 9.12 18.48 -8.46
N PRO A 151 8.96 17.51 -7.55
CA PRO A 151 10.09 16.78 -7.02
C PRO A 151 10.75 15.98 -8.15
N GLU A 152 12.07 16.07 -8.26
CA GLU A 152 12.82 15.48 -9.36
C GLU A 152 12.85 13.94 -9.27
N LEU A 153 12.39 13.28 -10.34
CA LEU A 153 12.73 11.88 -10.60
C LEU A 153 14.09 11.83 -11.27
N GLN A 154 15.09 11.31 -10.57
CA GLN A 154 16.43 11.14 -11.12
C GLN A 154 16.46 9.98 -12.14
N GLY A 155 17.50 9.94 -12.96
CA GLY A 155 17.85 8.74 -13.73
C GLY A 155 18.20 7.56 -12.83
N LEU A 156 18.41 6.37 -13.40
CA LEU A 156 18.84 5.19 -12.64
C LEU A 156 20.17 5.47 -11.94
N LYS A 157 20.20 5.31 -10.61
CA LYS A 157 21.41 5.53 -9.77
C LYS A 157 21.99 4.23 -9.22
N GLN A 158 21.18 3.18 -9.17
CA GLN A 158 21.56 1.90 -8.57
C GLN A 158 22.27 0.98 -9.55
N SER A 159 23.03 0.02 -9.01
CA SER A 159 23.69 -1.01 -9.84
C SER A 159 22.67 -1.83 -10.63
N ARG A 160 23.13 -2.43 -11.73
CA ARG A 160 22.27 -3.29 -12.59
C ARG A 160 21.58 -4.40 -11.80
N GLY A 161 22.29 -5.03 -10.86
CA GLY A 161 21.74 -6.10 -10.02
C GLY A 161 20.62 -5.63 -9.09
N ILE A 162 20.82 -4.52 -8.37
CA ILE A 162 19.79 -3.94 -7.49
C ILE A 162 18.58 -3.49 -8.30
N THR A 163 18.82 -2.81 -9.42
CA THR A 163 17.77 -2.35 -10.34
C THR A 163 16.93 -3.53 -10.85
N LEU A 164 17.59 -4.61 -11.29
CA LEU A 164 16.91 -5.81 -11.77
C LEU A 164 16.04 -6.44 -10.68
N LEU A 165 16.55 -6.58 -9.45
CA LEU A 165 15.78 -7.15 -8.34
C LEU A 165 14.56 -6.32 -7.98
N LEU A 166 14.71 -4.99 -7.92
CA LEU A 166 13.58 -4.08 -7.67
C LEU A 166 12.52 -4.19 -8.76
N HIS A 167 12.92 -4.24 -10.03
CA HIS A 167 11.98 -4.40 -11.13
C HIS A 167 11.29 -5.77 -11.10
N ILE A 168 12.00 -6.87 -10.82
CA ILE A 168 11.39 -8.20 -10.67
C ILE A 168 10.39 -8.20 -9.50
N ASN A 169 10.76 -7.65 -8.34
CA ASN A 169 9.85 -7.50 -7.21
C ASN A 169 8.60 -6.68 -7.59
N SER A 170 8.80 -5.54 -8.24
CA SER A 170 7.71 -4.71 -8.76
C SER A 170 6.80 -5.50 -9.70
N TRP A 171 7.35 -6.31 -10.60
CA TRP A 171 6.58 -7.14 -11.53
C TRP A 171 5.76 -8.20 -10.81
N ILE A 172 6.33 -8.89 -9.83
CA ILE A 172 5.60 -9.88 -9.04
C ILE A 172 4.44 -9.22 -8.29
N VAL A 173 4.68 -8.09 -7.62
CA VAL A 173 3.62 -7.35 -6.90
C VAL A 173 2.56 -6.81 -7.88
N LEU A 174 2.95 -6.35 -9.06
CA LEU A 174 2.02 -5.91 -10.11
C LEU A 174 1.11 -7.07 -10.55
N LEU A 175 1.66 -8.24 -10.84
CA LEU A 175 0.87 -9.42 -11.21
C LEU A 175 -0.07 -9.85 -10.07
N MET A 176 0.40 -9.79 -8.82
CA MET A 176 -0.45 -10.04 -7.66
C MET A 176 -1.58 -9.02 -7.55
N SER A 177 -1.29 -7.73 -7.74
CA SER A 177 -2.28 -6.66 -7.72
C SER A 177 -3.38 -6.91 -8.75
N LEU A 178 -2.99 -7.22 -9.99
CA LEU A 178 -3.92 -7.57 -11.06
C LEU A 178 -4.72 -8.82 -10.71
N ALA A 179 -4.11 -9.85 -10.12
CA ALA A 179 -4.82 -11.05 -9.70
C ALA A 179 -5.88 -10.78 -8.62
N HIS A 180 -5.56 -9.93 -7.62
CA HIS A 180 -6.51 -9.53 -6.59
C HIS A 180 -7.67 -8.69 -7.14
N MET A 181 -7.42 -7.88 -8.18
CA MET A 181 -8.46 -7.06 -8.81
C MET A 181 -9.36 -7.88 -9.75
N SER A 182 -8.75 -8.67 -10.64
CA SER A 182 -9.44 -9.41 -11.71
C SER A 182 -10.07 -10.71 -11.21
N PHE A 183 -9.38 -11.43 -10.32
CA PHE A 183 -9.82 -12.74 -9.81
C PHE A 183 -10.17 -12.68 -8.31
N ALA A 184 -10.73 -11.56 -7.86
CA ALA A 184 -11.05 -11.31 -6.46
C ALA A 184 -11.80 -12.48 -5.77
N ASN A 185 -12.79 -13.06 -6.46
CA ASN A 185 -13.55 -14.21 -5.94
C ASN A 185 -12.66 -15.44 -5.65
N ALA A 186 -11.68 -15.73 -6.51
CA ALA A 186 -10.74 -16.82 -6.28
C ALA A 186 -9.74 -16.47 -5.17
N MET A 187 -9.31 -15.21 -5.11
CA MET A 187 -8.29 -14.74 -4.16
C MET A 187 -8.77 -14.64 -2.71
N CYS A 188 -10.08 -14.47 -2.48
CA CYS A 188 -10.69 -14.49 -1.14
C CYS A 188 -11.41 -15.80 -0.79
N LYS A 189 -11.40 -16.78 -1.69
CA LYS A 189 -12.09 -18.05 -1.44
C LYS A 189 -11.39 -18.81 -0.33
N VAL A 190 -12.17 -19.26 0.63
CA VAL A 190 -11.73 -20.13 1.73
C VAL A 190 -12.65 -21.34 1.81
N GLN A 191 -12.10 -22.51 2.11
CA GLN A 191 -12.86 -23.76 2.12
C GLN A 191 -14.03 -23.68 3.13
N GLY A 192 -15.22 -24.10 2.70
CA GLY A 192 -16.40 -24.16 3.57
C GLY A 192 -17.04 -22.80 3.89
N ARG A 193 -16.58 -21.69 3.29
CA ARG A 193 -17.15 -20.35 3.50
C ARG A 193 -17.66 -19.75 2.20
N ARG A 194 -18.79 -19.05 2.31
CA ARG A 194 -19.39 -18.33 1.18
C ARG A 194 -18.72 -16.97 1.05
N VAL A 195 -18.23 -16.68 -0.14
CA VAL A 195 -17.74 -15.35 -0.50
C VAL A 195 -18.94 -14.43 -0.71
N ASP A 196 -18.91 -13.26 -0.07
CA ASP A 196 -19.88 -12.19 -0.29
C ASP A 196 -19.29 -10.99 -1.04
N LYS A 197 -20.14 -9.99 -1.28
CA LYS A 197 -19.79 -8.77 -2.03
C LYS A 197 -18.70 -7.93 -1.33
N TYR A 198 -18.69 -7.91 0.00
CA TYR A 198 -17.71 -7.14 0.76
C TYR A 198 -16.31 -7.77 0.70
N HIS A 199 -16.24 -9.11 0.74
CA HIS A 199 -15.00 -9.84 0.48
C HIS A 199 -14.40 -9.46 -0.87
N ILE A 200 -15.20 -9.58 -1.94
CA ILE A 200 -14.77 -9.24 -3.30
C ILE A 200 -14.28 -7.79 -3.38
N HIS A 201 -15.04 -6.85 -2.81
CA HIS A 201 -14.66 -5.43 -2.79
C HIS A 201 -13.33 -5.20 -2.06
N THR A 202 -13.17 -5.73 -0.85
CA THR A 202 -11.96 -5.55 -0.03
C THR A 202 -10.74 -6.20 -0.67
N THR A 203 -10.89 -7.35 -1.31
CA THR A 203 -9.81 -8.00 -2.07
C THR A 203 -9.33 -7.13 -3.23
N ARG A 204 -10.26 -6.53 -3.99
CA ARG A 204 -9.90 -5.58 -5.05
C ARG A 204 -9.22 -4.34 -4.48
N ALA A 205 -9.69 -3.82 -3.35
CA ALA A 205 -9.11 -2.66 -2.68
C ALA A 205 -7.67 -2.94 -2.21
N ALA A 206 -7.41 -4.14 -1.67
CA ALA A 206 -6.05 -4.56 -1.34
C ALA A 206 -5.16 -4.65 -2.60
N GLY A 207 -5.72 -5.16 -3.70
CA GLY A 207 -5.06 -5.14 -5.01
C GLY A 207 -4.68 -3.73 -5.47
N ALA A 208 -5.52 -2.73 -5.26
CA ALA A 208 -5.20 -1.33 -5.59
C ALA A 208 -4.01 -0.79 -4.78
N LEU A 209 -3.92 -1.11 -3.48
CA LEU A 209 -2.76 -0.72 -2.66
C LEU A 209 -1.48 -1.44 -3.09
N MET A 210 -1.58 -2.73 -3.46
CA MET A 210 -0.47 -3.47 -4.06
C MET A 210 0.07 -2.77 -5.31
N MET A 211 -0.81 -2.22 -6.15
CA MET A 211 -0.38 -1.47 -7.34
C MET A 211 0.46 -0.24 -6.96
N GLY A 212 0.02 0.53 -5.96
CA GLY A 212 0.80 1.65 -5.44
C GLY A 212 2.19 1.20 -4.98
N TRP A 213 2.28 0.08 -4.25
CA TRP A 213 3.56 -0.48 -3.82
C TRP A 213 4.44 -0.96 -4.98
N ALA A 214 3.86 -1.58 -6.01
CA ALA A 214 4.57 -1.96 -7.23
C ALA A 214 5.19 -0.72 -7.91
N ILE A 215 4.40 0.34 -8.12
CA ILE A 215 4.88 1.59 -8.72
C ILE A 215 6.02 2.21 -7.91
N LEU A 216 5.89 2.26 -6.58
CA LEU A 216 6.95 2.77 -5.72
C LEU A 216 8.24 1.95 -5.89
N THR A 217 8.13 0.62 -5.87
CA THR A 217 9.27 -0.30 -6.01
C THR A 217 9.92 -0.16 -7.39
N TRP A 218 9.14 0.05 -8.45
CA TRP A 218 9.63 0.35 -9.80
C TRP A 218 10.42 1.66 -9.88
N LEU A 219 10.07 2.64 -9.05
CA LEU A 219 10.74 3.94 -9.02
C LEU A 219 11.99 3.95 -8.12
N ALA A 220 12.08 3.03 -7.16
CA ALA A 220 13.18 2.93 -6.19
C ALA A 220 14.61 2.87 -6.77
N PRO A 221 14.89 2.31 -7.96
CA PRO A 221 16.23 2.36 -8.57
C PRO A 221 16.74 3.78 -8.88
N ARG A 222 15.86 4.78 -8.84
CA ARG A 222 16.18 6.20 -9.03
C ARG A 222 16.62 6.90 -7.74
N PHE A 223 16.50 6.22 -6.59
CA PHE A 223 16.95 6.78 -5.31
C PHE A 223 18.47 6.96 -5.32
N LYS A 224 18.91 8.12 -4.85
CA LYS A 224 20.31 8.55 -4.80
C LYS A 224 21.12 7.70 -3.83
N ARG A 225 20.56 7.39 -2.66
CA ARG A 225 21.27 6.64 -1.61
C ARG A 225 20.84 5.18 -1.59
N ARG A 226 21.82 4.28 -1.46
CA ARG A 226 21.57 2.85 -1.26
C ARG A 226 20.77 2.53 -0.01
N GLU A 227 20.95 3.31 1.06
CA GLU A 227 20.18 3.15 2.30
C GLU A 227 18.68 3.34 2.06
N ASP A 228 18.31 4.27 1.18
CA ASP A 228 16.91 4.53 0.83
C ASP A 228 16.30 3.36 0.05
N VAL A 229 17.10 2.69 -0.79
CA VAL A 229 16.73 1.45 -1.48
C VAL A 229 16.65 0.26 -0.51
N ARG A 230 17.57 0.17 0.44
CA ARG A 230 17.56 -0.85 1.49
C ARG A 230 16.26 -0.79 2.29
N ILE A 231 15.76 0.41 2.57
CA ILE A 231 14.47 0.61 3.26
C ILE A 231 13.31 0.06 2.43
N VAL A 232 13.34 0.14 1.10
CA VAL A 232 12.31 -0.48 0.23
C VAL A 232 12.28 -2.00 0.42
N PHE A 233 13.44 -2.65 0.49
CA PHE A 233 13.50 -4.09 0.77
C PHE A 233 13.04 -4.43 2.19
N LEU A 234 13.40 -3.63 3.20
CA LEU A 234 12.88 -3.81 4.57
C LEU A 234 11.36 -3.66 4.63
N ALA A 235 10.82 -2.67 3.93
CA ALA A 235 9.37 -2.45 3.83
C ALA A 235 8.67 -3.61 3.10
N GLN A 236 9.28 -4.19 2.07
CA GLN A 236 8.75 -5.39 1.41
C GLN A 236 8.72 -6.62 2.34
N ILE A 237 9.76 -6.80 3.16
CA ILE A 237 9.80 -7.87 4.18
C ILE A 237 8.72 -7.63 5.24
N LEU A 238 8.54 -6.39 5.69
CA LEU A 238 7.47 -6.03 6.62
C LEU A 238 6.09 -6.32 6.03
N ILE A 239 5.82 -5.89 4.79
CA ILE A 239 4.56 -6.18 4.09
C ILE A 239 4.34 -7.69 4.01
N TRP A 240 5.38 -8.45 3.63
CA TRP A 240 5.29 -9.91 3.53
C TRP A 240 4.95 -10.52 4.89
N GLY A 241 5.69 -10.17 5.94
CA GLY A 241 5.48 -10.71 7.29
C GLY A 241 4.09 -10.37 7.84
N LEU A 242 3.63 -9.13 7.67
CA LEU A 242 2.29 -8.73 8.08
C LEU A 242 1.20 -9.44 7.28
N SER A 243 1.38 -9.62 5.97
CA SER A 243 0.43 -10.29 5.08
C SER A 243 0.32 -11.78 5.41
N GLU A 244 1.43 -12.49 5.51
CA GLU A 244 1.45 -13.92 5.86
C GLU A 244 0.98 -14.15 7.30
N GLY A 245 1.29 -13.23 8.23
CA GLY A 245 0.71 -13.20 9.57
C GLY A 245 -0.83 -13.27 9.58
N THR A 246 -1.48 -12.62 8.61
CA THR A 246 -2.95 -12.69 8.48
C THR A 246 -3.46 -14.07 8.06
N TYR A 247 -2.68 -14.82 7.26
CA TYR A 247 -3.02 -16.18 6.85
C TYR A 247 -2.74 -17.21 7.96
N PHE A 248 -1.71 -16.96 8.77
CA PHE A 248 -1.49 -17.75 9.99
C PHE A 248 -2.66 -17.63 10.98
N ILE A 249 -3.31 -16.46 11.09
CA ILE A 249 -4.55 -16.31 11.87
C ILE A 249 -5.66 -17.22 11.32
N LEU A 250 -5.88 -17.26 9.99
CA LEU A 250 -6.87 -18.14 9.38
C LEU A 250 -6.59 -19.62 9.65
N HIS A 251 -5.32 -20.03 9.62
CA HIS A 251 -4.92 -21.41 9.88
C HIS A 251 -5.03 -21.78 11.36
N PHE A 252 -4.33 -21.05 12.24
CA PHE A 252 -4.15 -21.46 13.64
C PHE A 252 -5.27 -21.02 14.57
N GLN A 253 -5.95 -19.90 14.31
CA GLN A 253 -7.00 -19.40 15.19
C GLN A 253 -8.40 -19.76 14.71
N SER A 254 -8.58 -19.94 13.39
CA SER A 254 -9.92 -20.17 12.82
C SER A 254 -10.08 -21.52 12.14
N GLU A 255 -8.99 -22.27 11.95
CA GLU A 255 -8.99 -23.59 11.31
C GLU A 255 -9.65 -23.61 9.91
N LEU A 256 -9.67 -22.45 9.24
CA LEU A 256 -10.33 -22.27 7.93
C LEU A 256 -9.39 -22.56 6.75
N MET A 257 -8.10 -22.76 7.01
CA MET A 257 -7.09 -23.00 5.99
C MET A 257 -6.36 -24.30 6.28
N THR A 258 -6.26 -25.18 5.29
CA THR A 258 -5.53 -26.44 5.42
C THR A 258 -4.02 -26.22 5.44
N LYS A 259 -3.26 -27.17 6.00
CA LYS A 259 -1.78 -27.14 5.95
C LYS A 259 -1.25 -27.07 4.52
N ARG A 260 -1.92 -27.73 3.57
CA ARG A 260 -1.55 -27.73 2.15
C ARG A 260 -1.75 -26.34 1.53
N GLU A 261 -2.88 -25.70 1.79
CA GLU A 261 -3.15 -24.34 1.29
C GLU A 261 -2.14 -23.35 1.88
N LEU A 262 -1.85 -23.44 3.18
CA LEU A 262 -0.87 -22.57 3.83
C LEU A 262 0.53 -22.77 3.25
N ALA A 263 0.96 -24.02 3.03
CA ALA A 263 2.25 -24.32 2.40
C ALA A 263 2.31 -23.80 0.95
N LEU A 264 1.23 -23.95 0.18
CA LEU A 264 1.15 -23.40 -1.18
C LEU A 264 1.26 -21.87 -1.16
N ARG A 265 0.53 -21.20 -0.25
CA ARG A 265 0.61 -19.75 -0.05
C ARG A 265 2.05 -19.33 0.24
N LEU A 266 2.67 -19.88 1.29
CA LEU A 266 4.04 -19.55 1.67
C LEU A 266 5.02 -19.80 0.52
N GLY A 267 4.87 -20.92 -0.20
CA GLY A 267 5.68 -21.23 -1.38
C GLY A 267 5.52 -20.18 -2.49
N THR A 268 4.28 -19.86 -2.87
CA THR A 268 3.98 -18.88 -3.93
C THR A 268 4.49 -17.47 -3.61
N PHE A 269 4.44 -17.04 -2.35
CA PHE A 269 4.84 -15.68 -1.95
C PHE A 269 6.27 -15.60 -1.38
N SER A 270 6.95 -16.73 -1.15
CA SER A 270 8.35 -16.77 -0.73
C SER A 270 9.33 -16.04 -1.67
N PRO A 271 9.13 -15.96 -3.01
CA PRO A 271 10.02 -15.20 -3.86
C PRO A 271 10.13 -13.73 -3.46
N LEU A 272 9.04 -13.09 -3.00
CA LEU A 272 9.08 -11.70 -2.53
C LEU A 272 9.98 -11.53 -1.30
N LEU A 273 9.95 -12.50 -0.38
CA LEU A 273 10.84 -12.52 0.77
C LEU A 273 12.29 -12.75 0.34
N LEU A 274 12.55 -13.80 -0.44
CA LEU A 274 13.90 -14.19 -0.85
C LEU A 274 14.59 -13.10 -1.68
N LEU A 275 13.89 -12.52 -2.66
CA LEU A 275 14.43 -11.42 -3.47
C LEU A 275 14.72 -10.17 -2.62
N SER A 276 13.90 -9.91 -1.59
CA SER A 276 14.14 -8.79 -0.68
C SER A 276 15.35 -9.04 0.22
N LEU A 277 15.54 -10.26 0.71
CA LEU A 277 16.74 -10.64 1.48
C LEU A 277 18.02 -10.54 0.63
N VAL A 278 17.97 -11.01 -0.63
CA VAL A 278 19.08 -10.83 -1.59
C VAL A 278 19.33 -9.35 -1.86
N GLY A 279 18.28 -8.56 -2.03
CA GLY A 279 18.36 -7.10 -2.20
C GLY A 279 19.04 -6.40 -1.02
N LEU A 280 18.68 -6.76 0.21
CA LEU A 280 19.35 -6.25 1.43
C LEU A 280 20.83 -6.60 1.43
N TYR A 281 21.17 -7.86 1.12
CA TYR A 281 22.55 -8.31 1.06
C TYR A 281 23.38 -7.50 0.05
N LEU A 282 22.82 -7.23 -1.14
CA LEU A 282 23.48 -6.43 -2.16
C LEU A 282 23.63 -4.94 -1.78
N CYS A 283 22.73 -4.41 -0.95
CA CYS A 283 22.84 -3.04 -0.46
C CYS A 283 24.00 -2.86 0.55
N VAL A 284 24.39 -3.93 1.26
CA VAL A 284 25.50 -3.92 2.24
C VAL A 284 26.87 -4.06 1.57
N ARG A 285 26.96 -4.71 0.41
CA ARG A 285 28.25 -4.90 -0.28
C ARG A 285 28.84 -3.56 -0.80
N PRO A 286 30.14 -3.29 -0.60
CA PRO A 286 30.82 -2.14 -1.21
C PRO A 286 30.63 -2.13 -2.73
N GLN A 287 30.48 -0.95 -3.34
CA GLN A 287 30.57 -0.86 -4.80
C GLN A 287 32.03 -1.11 -5.21
N PRO A 288 32.28 -1.94 -6.24
CA PRO A 288 33.54 -1.83 -6.94
C PRO A 288 33.67 -0.38 -7.46
N PRO A 289 34.86 0.22 -7.39
CA PRO A 289 35.06 1.59 -7.87
C PRO A 289 34.55 1.73 -9.30
N SER A 290 33.76 2.77 -9.56
CA SER A 290 33.27 3.04 -10.90
C SER A 290 34.45 3.48 -11.77
N THR A 291 34.66 2.79 -12.90
CA THR A 291 35.66 3.10 -13.95
C THR A 291 35.50 4.48 -14.61
N SER A 292 34.62 5.34 -14.09
CA SER A 292 34.37 6.69 -14.59
C SER A 292 35.20 7.79 -13.90
N GLU A 293 35.98 7.47 -12.85
CA GLU A 293 36.87 8.46 -12.22
C GLU A 293 38.28 8.52 -12.85
N GLU A 294 38.65 7.56 -13.71
CA GLU A 294 40.00 7.51 -14.34
C GLU A 294 40.16 8.38 -15.60
N LYS A 295 39.14 9.13 -16.04
CA LYS A 295 39.18 9.93 -17.28
C LYS A 295 39.13 11.45 -17.08
N LYS A 296 39.41 11.96 -15.89
CA LYS A 296 39.53 13.41 -15.67
C LYS A 296 40.96 13.94 -15.49
N ASP A 297 41.95 13.07 -15.33
CA ASP A 297 43.34 13.48 -15.11
C ASP A 297 44.32 12.79 -16.09
N GLN A 298 44.01 12.83 -17.40
CA GLN A 298 44.99 12.59 -18.47
C GLN A 298 44.81 13.60 -19.59
#